data_AF-A0A6N7USM5-F1
#
_entry.id   AF-A0A6N7USM5-F1
#
_cell.length_a   1.000
_cell.length_b   1.000
_cell.length_c   1.000
_cell.angle_alpha   90.00
_cell.angle_beta   90.00
_cell.angle_gamma   90.00
#
_symmetry.space_group_name_H-M   'P 1'
#
loop_
_entity.id
_entity.type
_entity.pdbx_description
1 polymer ?
#
loop_
_entity_poly.entity_id
_entity_poly.type
_entity_poly.pdbx_seq_one_letter_code
_entity_poly.pdbx_strand_id
1 'polypeptide(L)'
;MIRREKKRGKSRDVRGTTSVEVTVENGTISDVTILSTEDDPSFFERAKDRVISQILNTQSVEVDAVTGATFSSNGIMVAVANALDLSFTNPNSSMQQEGHGQRKGGQ
;
A
#
# COMPACT_ATOMS: atom_id res chain seq x y z
N MET A 1 -20.34 12.85 -15.20
CA MET A 1 -18.86 12.97 -15.27
C MET A 1 -18.29 12.03 -14.24
N ILE A 2 -17.40 11.12 -14.63
CA ILE A 2 -16.76 10.17 -13.71
C ILE A 2 -15.51 10.86 -13.17
N ARG A 3 -15.38 11.01 -11.85
CA ARG A 3 -14.15 11.52 -11.23
C ARG A 3 -13.20 10.34 -11.02
N ARG A 4 -12.09 10.35 -11.75
CA ARG A 4 -10.98 9.42 -11.58
C ARG A 4 -9.79 10.18 -10.98
N GLU A 5 -9.28 9.69 -9.86
CA GLU A 5 -8.11 10.24 -9.17
C GLU A 5 -7.04 9.15 -9.06
N LYS A 6 -5.79 9.52 -9.32
CA LYS A 6 -4.65 8.62 -9.16
C LYS A 6 -3.87 9.06 -7.93
N LYS A 7 -3.73 8.17 -6.97
CA LYS A 7 -2.92 8.37 -5.78
C LYS A 7 -1.70 7.48 -5.82
N ARG A 8 -0.59 7.95 -5.28
CA ARG A 8 0.66 7.20 -5.23
C ARG A 8 1.13 7.09 -3.80
N GLY A 9 1.58 5.91 -3.43
CA GLY A 9 2.10 5.64 -2.10
C GLY A 9 3.33 4.78 -2.18
N LYS A 10 4.14 4.84 -1.14
CA LYS A 10 5.37 4.06 -1.05
C LYS A 10 5.46 3.46 0.35
N SER A 11 5.90 2.21 0.43
CA SER A 11 6.34 1.60 1.67
C SER A 11 7.86 1.55 1.68
N ARG A 12 8.43 1.67 2.88
CA ARG A 12 9.83 1.36 3.12
C ARG A 12 9.86 0.32 4.23
N ASP A 13 10.38 -0.85 3.89
CA ASP A 13 10.45 -2.01 4.77
C ASP A 13 11.86 -2.61 4.72
N VAL A 14 12.12 -3.60 5.57
CA VAL A 14 13.45 -4.22 5.69
C VAL A 14 13.95 -4.86 4.39
N ARG A 15 13.05 -5.12 3.43
CA ARG A 15 13.37 -5.69 2.12
C ARG A 15 13.58 -4.65 1.03
N GLY A 16 13.25 -3.40 1.29
CA GLY A 16 13.46 -2.28 0.38
C GLY A 16 12.23 -1.37 0.28
N THR A 17 12.20 -0.59 -0.79
CA THR A 17 11.16 0.39 -1.07
C THR A 17 10.21 -0.16 -2.11
N THR A 18 8.91 -0.13 -1.81
CA THR A 18 7.87 -0.52 -2.77
C THR A 18 7.01 0.69 -3.09
N SER A 19 6.84 1.01 -4.37
CA SER A 19 6.02 2.11 -4.88
C SER A 19 4.78 1.58 -5.59
N VAL A 20 3.62 2.14 -5.25
CA VAL A 20 2.32 1.75 -5.81
C VAL A 20 1.53 2.98 -6.27
N GLU A 21 0.65 2.76 -7.25
CA GLU A 21 -0.31 3.72 -7.78
C GLU A 21 -1.72 3.14 -7.61
N VAL A 22 -2.57 3.83 -6.88
CA VAL A 22 -3.96 3.46 -6.64
C VAL A 22 -4.84 4.39 -7.47
N THR A 23 -5.72 3.80 -8.28
CA THR A 23 -6.76 4.54 -9.00
C THR A 23 -8.06 4.49 -8.22
N VAL A 24 -8.58 5.66 -7.87
CA VAL A 24 -9.89 5.82 -7.24
C VAL A 24 -10.86 6.40 -8.26
N GLU A 25 -11.95 5.70 -8.56
CA GLU A 25 -13.04 6.16 -9.42
C GLU A 25 -14.31 6.33 -8.61
N ASN A 26 -14.90 7.52 -8.66
CA ASN A 26 -16.15 7.85 -7.98
C ASN A 26 -16.11 7.60 -6.45
N GLY A 27 -14.93 7.74 -5.84
CA GLY A 27 -14.70 7.48 -4.40
C GLY A 27 -14.41 6.02 -4.05
N THR A 28 -14.27 5.13 -5.04
CA THR A 28 -14.05 3.69 -4.87
C THR A 28 -12.74 3.29 -5.52
N ILE A 29 -11.99 2.37 -4.94
CA ILE A 29 -10.74 1.86 -5.53
C ILE A 29 -11.11 1.04 -6.76
N SER A 30 -10.65 1.50 -7.92
CA SER A 30 -10.92 0.89 -9.23
C SER A 30 -9.75 0.02 -9.70
N ASP A 31 -8.52 0.45 -9.42
CA ASP A 31 -7.31 -0.27 -9.85
C ASP A 31 -6.15 -0.01 -8.88
N VAL A 32 -5.24 -0.97 -8.73
CA VAL A 32 -3.99 -0.81 -8.00
C VAL A 32 -2.85 -1.36 -8.86
N THR A 33 -1.91 -0.48 -9.19
CA THR A 33 -0.75 -0.79 -10.03
C THR A 33 0.53 -0.64 -9.21
N ILE A 34 1.46 -1.57 -9.38
CA ILE A 34 2.77 -1.52 -8.74
C ILE A 34 3.73 -0.81 -9.69
N LEU A 35 4.35 0.28 -9.23
CA LEU A 35 5.30 1.05 -10.04
C LEU A 35 6.72 0.49 -9.97
N SER A 36 7.15 0.11 -8.76
CA SER A 36 8.50 -0.41 -8.53
C SER A 36 8.55 -1.16 -7.21
N THR A 37 9.33 -2.22 -7.13
CA THR A 37 9.60 -2.97 -5.90
C THR A 37 11.04 -3.46 -5.92
N GLU A 38 11.67 -3.46 -4.75
CA GLU A 38 13.00 -4.06 -4.53
C GLU A 38 12.88 -5.53 -4.07
N ASP A 39 11.66 -6.04 -3.86
CA ASP A 39 11.39 -7.44 -3.48
C ASP A 39 11.40 -8.37 -4.70
N ASP A 40 11.44 -9.69 -4.46
CA ASP A 40 11.43 -10.68 -5.52
C ASP A 40 10.08 -10.66 -6.28
N PRO A 41 10.07 -10.41 -7.60
CA PRO A 41 8.83 -10.27 -8.36
C PRO A 41 7.96 -11.52 -8.25
N SER A 42 8.55 -12.72 -8.26
CA SER A 42 7.79 -13.98 -8.18
C SER A 42 6.93 -14.11 -6.91
N PHE A 43 7.44 -13.66 -5.76
CA PHE A 43 6.70 -13.69 -4.49
C PHE A 43 5.78 -12.49 -4.37
N PHE A 44 6.28 -11.32 -4.78
CA PHE A 44 5.55 -10.07 -4.76
C PHE A 44 4.32 -10.10 -5.67
N GLU A 45 4.39 -10.74 -6.84
CA GLU A 45 3.26 -10.89 -7.75
C GLU A 45 2.17 -11.80 -7.20
N ARG A 46 2.52 -12.83 -6.42
CA ARG A 46 1.51 -13.64 -5.72
C ARG A 46 0.83 -12.84 -4.61
N ALA A 47 1.60 -12.05 -3.86
CA ALA A 47 1.05 -11.15 -2.86
C ALA A 47 0.14 -10.09 -3.52
N LYS A 48 0.61 -9.41 -4.57
CA LYS A 48 -0.15 -8.36 -5.26
C LYS A 48 -1.48 -8.88 -5.79
N ASP A 49 -1.48 -10.03 -6.46
CA ASP A 49 -2.70 -10.55 -7.10
C ASP A 49 -3.79 -10.83 -6.06
N ARG A 50 -3.42 -11.47 -4.95
CA ARG A 50 -4.33 -11.76 -3.84
C ARG A 50 -4.74 -10.50 -3.07
N VAL A 51 -3.76 -9.70 -2.63
CA VAL A 51 -3.99 -8.51 -1.80
C VAL A 51 -4.79 -7.46 -2.57
N ILE A 52 -4.43 -7.17 -3.83
CA ILE A 52 -5.17 -6.21 -4.67
C ILE A 52 -6.59 -6.71 -4.91
N SER A 53 -6.78 -7.99 -5.25
CA SER A 53 -8.13 -8.54 -5.42
C SER A 53 -8.96 -8.43 -4.15
N GLN A 54 -8.36 -8.66 -2.97
CA GLN A 54 -9.06 -8.46 -1.71
C GLN A 54 -9.37 -6.99 -1.45
N ILE A 55 -8.43 -6.07 -1.66
CA ILE A 55 -8.64 -4.63 -1.51
C ILE A 55 -9.76 -4.13 -2.43
N LEU A 56 -9.81 -4.59 -3.68
CA LEU A 56 -10.88 -4.23 -4.61
C LEU A 56 -12.24 -4.76 -4.15
N ASN A 57 -12.27 -5.92 -3.50
CA ASN A 57 -13.51 -6.53 -3.01
C ASN A 57 -13.99 -5.93 -1.66
N THR A 58 -13.07 -5.75 -0.71
CA THR A 58 -13.36 -5.22 0.63
C THR A 58 -13.34 -3.69 0.68
N GLN A 59 -12.79 -3.04 -0.34
CA GLN A 59 -12.50 -1.61 -0.38
C GLN A 59 -11.68 -1.14 0.83
N SER A 60 -10.85 -2.03 1.37
CA SER A 60 -10.08 -1.82 2.59
C SER A 60 -8.65 -2.33 2.42
N VAL A 61 -7.70 -1.63 3.03
CA VAL A 61 -6.26 -2.00 3.00
C VAL A 61 -5.88 -3.05 4.04
N GLU A 62 -6.75 -3.27 5.04
CA GLU A 62 -6.60 -4.26 6.11
C GLU A 62 -7.08 -5.64 5.63
N VAL A 63 -6.34 -6.24 4.70
CA VAL A 63 -6.64 -7.57 4.17
C VAL A 63 -5.63 -8.60 4.65
N ASP A 64 -5.92 -9.88 4.45
CA ASP A 64 -5.08 -10.94 4.98
C ASP A 64 -3.81 -11.12 4.14
N ALA A 65 -2.70 -11.42 4.79
CA ALA A 65 -1.42 -11.57 4.13
C ALA A 65 -1.28 -12.97 3.51
N VAL A 66 -0.64 -13.06 2.33
CA VAL A 66 -0.43 -14.35 1.68
C VAL A 66 0.66 -15.15 2.41
N THR A 67 0.37 -16.40 2.76
CA THR A 67 1.34 -17.33 3.36
C THR A 67 2.55 -17.51 2.46
N GLY A 68 3.75 -17.23 2.97
CA GLY A 68 5.01 -17.28 2.20
C GLY A 68 5.36 -15.99 1.43
N ALA A 69 4.45 -15.01 1.41
CA ALA A 69 4.70 -13.67 0.87
C ALA A 69 4.20 -12.59 1.84
N THR A 70 4.30 -12.84 3.15
CA THR A 70 3.76 -11.98 4.21
C THR A 70 4.41 -10.60 4.20
N PHE A 71 5.74 -10.53 4.04
CA PHE A 71 6.46 -9.26 3.95
C PHE A 71 6.02 -8.44 2.73
N SER A 72 5.98 -9.07 1.56
CA SER A 72 5.55 -8.44 0.31
C SER A 72 4.08 -7.99 0.39
N SER A 73 3.21 -8.81 1.00
CA SER A 73 1.79 -8.49 1.22
C SER A 73 1.65 -7.24 2.10
N ASN A 74 2.36 -7.20 3.22
CA ASN A 74 2.31 -6.05 4.13
C ASN A 74 2.92 -4.79 3.50
N GLY A 75 3.98 -4.92 2.69
CA GLY A 75 4.56 -3.79 1.95
C GLY A 75 3.53 -3.16 1.00
N ILE A 76 2.77 -3.98 0.27
CA ILE A 76 1.69 -3.51 -0.60
C ILE A 76 0.60 -2.81 0.23
N MET A 77 0.14 -3.42 1.32
CA MET A 77 -0.89 -2.83 2.19
C MET A 77 -0.45 -1.47 2.73
N VAL A 78 0.78 -1.36 3.22
CA VAL A 78 1.36 -0.08 3.68
C VAL A 78 1.43 0.92 2.54
N ALA A 79 1.93 0.53 1.37
CA ALA A 79 2.09 1.44 0.25
C ALA A 79 0.73 1.94 -0.25
N VAL A 80 -0.29 1.08 -0.32
CA VAL A 80 -1.67 1.45 -0.69
C VAL A 80 -2.30 2.32 0.39
N ALA A 81 -2.11 1.99 1.67
CA ALA A 81 -2.57 2.82 2.78
C ALA A 81 -1.99 4.23 2.69
N ASN A 82 -0.67 4.36 2.50
CA ASN A 82 0.00 5.65 2.29
C ASN A 82 -0.53 6.37 1.04
N ALA A 83 -0.82 5.65 -0.05
CA ALA A 83 -1.43 6.26 -1.24
C ALA A 83 -2.81 6.84 -0.91
N LEU A 84 -3.59 6.15 -0.09
CA LEU A 84 -4.93 6.57 0.33
C LEU A 84 -4.93 7.52 1.53
N ASP A 85 -3.75 7.93 2.03
CA ASP A 85 -3.58 8.74 3.25
C ASP A 85 -4.18 8.07 4.50
N LEU A 86 -4.07 6.74 4.58
CA LEU A 86 -4.54 5.92 5.70
C LEU A 86 -3.38 5.61 6.65
N SER A 87 -3.68 5.59 7.95
CA SER A 87 -2.71 5.16 8.97
C SER A 87 -2.71 3.63 9.07
N PHE A 88 -1.73 2.97 8.46
CA PHE A 88 -1.51 1.53 8.55
C PHE A 88 -0.08 1.24 8.97
N THR A 89 0.10 0.54 10.09
CA THR A 89 1.42 0.18 10.62
C THR A 89 1.67 -1.30 10.38
N ASN A 90 2.71 -1.62 9.61
CA ASN A 90 3.13 -3.01 9.43
C ASN A 90 3.84 -3.51 10.70
N PRO A 91 3.29 -4.50 11.43
CA PRO A 91 3.89 -5.02 12.66
C PRO A 91 5.22 -5.74 12.40
N ASN A 92 5.52 -6.08 11.15
CA ASN A 92 6.74 -6.79 10.74
C ASN A 92 7.88 -5.85 10.28
N SER A 93 7.69 -4.53 10.31
CA SER A 93 8.72 -3.56 9.93
C SER A 93 9.41 -3.01 11.19
N SER A 94 10.70 -3.36 11.36
CA SER A 94 11.54 -2.89 12.47
C SER A 94 12.05 -1.45 12.30
N MET A 95 11.76 -0.80 11.18
CA MET A 95 12.09 0.61 10.98
C MET A 95 10.95 1.48 11.47
N GLN A 96 11.25 2.23 12.53
CA GLN A 96 10.38 3.21 13.14
C GLN A 96 9.67 4.06 12.09
N GLN A 97 8.38 4.20 12.31
CA GLN A 97 7.47 5.17 11.72
C GLN A 97 8.07 6.58 11.76
N GLU A 98 8.81 6.97 10.72
CA GLU A 98 9.13 8.38 10.49
C GLU A 98 7.95 9.02 9.73
N GLY A 99 7.10 9.72 10.47
CA GLY A 99 6.43 10.92 9.94
C GLY A 99 4.96 10.83 9.53
N HIS A 100 4.06 10.34 10.40
CA HIS A 100 2.67 10.82 10.39
C HIS A 100 2.50 11.88 11.51
N GLY A 101 3.07 13.07 11.26
CA GLY A 101 3.07 14.19 12.19
C GLY A 101 2.71 15.48 11.46
N GLN A 102 1.44 15.84 11.56
CA GLN A 102 0.85 17.08 11.08
C GLN A 102 1.62 18.34 11.54
N ARG A 103 1.79 19.28 10.61
CA ARG A 103 1.71 20.75 10.81
C ARG A 103 1.88 21.24 12.26
N LYS A 104 3.02 21.85 12.59
CA LYS A 104 3.05 22.96 13.56
C LYS A 104 3.25 24.28 12.84
N GLY A 105 2.12 24.96 12.59
CA GLY A 105 2.11 26.40 12.37
C GLY A 105 2.67 27.11 13.60
N GLY A 106 3.32 28.24 13.36
CA GLY A 106 4.05 29.01 14.36
C GLY A 106 3.20 29.68 15.43
N GLN A 107 3.93 30.15 16.45
CA GLN A 107 3.63 31.27 17.32
C GLN A 107 4.95 31.99 17.59
#